data_AF-A0A4Y9LBG6-F1
#
_entry.id   AF-A0A4Y9LBG6-F1
#
_cell.length_a   1.000
_cell.length_b   1.000
_cell.length_c   1.000
_cell.angle_alpha   90.00
_cell.angle_beta   90.00
_cell.angle_gamma   90.00
#
_symmetry.space_group_name_H-M   'P 1'
#
loop_
_entity.id
_entity.type
_entity.pdbx_description
1 polymer ?
#
loop_
_entity_poly.entity_id
_entity_poly.type
_entity_poly.pdbx_seq_one_letter_code
_entity_poly.pdbx_strand_id
1 'polypeptide(L)'
;MRPGSARLGRANLDRLPPAVRRPAYDLPRVTPGIVHLGLGAFHRAHQAVVIDDCLATGATSWGIVGASLRSPDTRDALAPQDHLYTVAVRAAEGTEHRVIGALLDSVVAREKPEALVERMADPATRIVSLTVTEKGYCHTPQTGDLDERHPDVVHDLNNFDAPRSAPGFIVAALARRRALGAKPFTVLCCDNLAANGHTAQRIVTQFAALRSKDLGKWIADNAAFPSTMVDRIVPETTDADRDAVSSALGLRDAWPVMTEPFTQWVVEDRFTAGRPDLAAAGVELVSDVKPFELMKLRLLNASHSALAYLGYLAGYETIADTMQDPHFARLAARVMEEAAVTLTMPSGTDLAAYRASLLKRFSNPALHHRTWQIAMDGSQKLPQRLLGAMQDRLARNLPIATHALAVAGWMRYVSATDEQGRAIDVRDPLAAEFAKLTREAGPVAERLAPALLGVEKVFGPLGSEPRLREAVTAALGRLYQDGARRAVESLLSA
;
A
#
# COMPACT_ATOMS: atom_id res chain seq x y z
N MET A 1 5.16 -2.03 -43.30
CA MET A 1 5.41 -2.30 -41.86
C MET A 1 4.12 -2.82 -41.25
N ARG A 2 4.13 -3.93 -40.51
CA ARG A 2 2.93 -4.40 -39.80
C ARG A 2 2.60 -3.38 -38.69
N PRO A 3 1.32 -3.01 -38.48
CA PRO A 3 0.91 -2.30 -37.27
C PRO A 3 1.37 -3.13 -36.05
N GLY A 4 2.11 -2.52 -35.10
CA GLY A 4 2.53 -3.19 -33.87
C GLY A 4 4.04 -3.42 -33.64
N SER A 5 4.96 -3.00 -34.53
CA SER A 5 6.41 -3.18 -34.27
C SER A 5 7.08 -2.03 -33.49
N ALA A 6 6.44 -0.87 -33.42
CA ALA A 6 7.03 0.30 -32.76
C ALA A 6 6.71 0.31 -31.27
N ARG A 7 7.71 0.68 -30.47
CA ARG A 7 7.65 0.71 -29.02
C ARG A 7 7.33 2.12 -28.53
N LEU A 8 6.64 2.24 -27.39
CA LEU A 8 6.54 3.50 -26.66
C LEU A 8 7.95 4.05 -26.37
N GLY A 9 8.13 5.35 -26.56
CA GLY A 9 9.41 6.03 -26.41
C GLY A 9 9.31 7.44 -26.97
N ARG A 10 10.28 8.30 -26.65
CA ARG A 10 10.24 9.73 -27.01
C ARG A 10 10.06 9.93 -28.50
N ALA A 11 10.77 9.15 -29.31
CA ALA A 11 10.72 9.21 -30.77
C ALA A 11 9.35 8.81 -31.37
N ASN A 12 8.45 8.18 -30.60
CA ASN A 12 7.15 7.72 -31.07
C ASN A 12 5.96 8.42 -30.37
N LEU A 13 6.18 9.41 -29.49
CA LEU A 13 5.10 10.08 -28.75
C LEU A 13 4.06 10.75 -29.67
N ASP A 14 4.50 11.33 -30.78
CA ASP A 14 3.64 11.99 -31.76
C ASP A 14 2.76 11.00 -32.56
N ARG A 15 3.06 9.70 -32.48
CA ARG A 15 2.29 8.63 -33.14
C ARG A 15 1.13 8.13 -32.28
N LEU A 16 1.05 8.53 -31.02
CA LEU A 16 -0.03 8.12 -30.13
C LEU A 16 -1.38 8.69 -30.62
N PRO A 17 -2.49 7.97 -30.42
CA PRO A 17 -3.82 8.50 -30.71
C PRO A 17 -4.13 9.79 -29.93
N PRO A 18 -4.97 10.69 -30.44
CA PRO A 18 -5.33 11.94 -29.75
C PRO A 18 -5.94 11.75 -28.36
N ALA A 19 -6.62 10.62 -28.13
CA ALA A 19 -7.25 10.28 -26.84
C ALA A 19 -6.23 9.90 -25.74
N VAL A 20 -4.97 9.62 -26.09
CA VAL A 20 -3.93 9.30 -25.12
C VAL A 20 -3.32 10.61 -24.60
N ARG A 21 -3.41 10.85 -23.29
CA ARG A 21 -2.79 12.02 -22.65
C ARG A 21 -1.27 11.84 -22.65
N ARG A 22 -0.56 12.86 -23.12
CA ARG A 22 0.91 12.90 -23.19
C ARG A 22 1.47 13.83 -22.10
N PRO A 23 2.76 13.71 -21.73
CA PRO A 23 3.44 14.73 -20.94
C PRO A 23 3.28 16.11 -21.58
N ALA A 24 2.83 17.09 -20.81
CA ALA A 24 2.56 18.46 -21.28
C ALA A 24 3.78 19.41 -21.10
N TYR A 25 4.98 18.83 -21.00
CA TYR A 25 6.22 19.52 -20.72
C TYR A 25 7.35 18.91 -21.56
N ASP A 26 8.43 19.68 -21.73
CA ASP A 26 9.60 19.28 -22.51
C ASP A 26 10.46 18.27 -21.72
N LEU A 27 10.35 16.98 -22.09
CA LEU A 27 11.03 15.86 -21.41
C LEU A 27 12.55 16.09 -21.25
N PRO A 28 13.31 16.45 -22.32
CA PRO A 28 14.72 16.82 -22.22
C PRO A 28 15.09 17.89 -21.17
N ARG A 29 14.15 18.77 -20.79
CA ARG A 29 14.42 19.85 -19.81
C ARG A 29 14.26 19.42 -18.36
N VAL A 30 13.77 18.21 -18.11
CA VAL A 30 13.56 17.71 -16.75
C VAL A 30 14.86 17.15 -16.19
N THR A 31 15.22 17.58 -14.98
CA THR A 31 16.38 17.09 -14.24
C THR A 31 15.97 16.33 -12.98
N PRO A 32 16.77 15.35 -12.52
CA PRO A 32 16.49 14.60 -11.30
C PRO A 32 16.46 15.48 -10.06
N GLY A 33 15.42 15.32 -9.24
CA GLY A 33 15.34 15.88 -7.88
C GLY A 33 14.87 14.88 -6.82
N ILE A 34 14.40 13.71 -7.27
CA ILE A 34 13.86 12.65 -6.44
C ILE A 34 14.53 11.33 -6.79
N VAL A 35 14.96 10.58 -5.78
CA VAL A 35 15.23 9.15 -5.92
C VAL A 35 14.08 8.38 -5.29
N HIS A 36 13.56 7.37 -5.98
CA HIS A 36 12.50 6.51 -5.44
C HIS A 36 13.00 5.07 -5.24
N LEU A 37 13.03 4.59 -4.00
CA LEU A 37 13.39 3.21 -3.67
C LEU A 37 12.15 2.32 -3.72
N GLY A 38 12.17 1.29 -4.56
CA GLY A 38 11.01 0.42 -4.80
C GLY A 38 10.23 0.84 -6.04
N LEU A 39 10.75 0.53 -7.23
CA LEU A 39 10.10 0.88 -8.50
C LEU A 39 8.94 -0.08 -8.86
N GLY A 40 7.92 -0.11 -7.98
CA GLY A 40 6.73 -0.94 -8.11
C GLY A 40 5.61 -0.33 -8.97
N ALA A 41 4.49 -1.05 -9.09
CA ALA A 41 3.30 -0.55 -9.80
C ALA A 41 2.64 0.61 -9.05
N PHE A 42 2.54 0.55 -7.72
CA PHE A 42 1.91 1.59 -6.91
C PHE A 42 2.60 2.96 -7.06
N HIS A 43 3.93 3.00 -6.95
CA HIS A 43 4.69 4.25 -7.17
C HIS A 43 4.39 4.88 -8.53
N ARG A 44 4.44 4.06 -9.58
CA ARG A 44 4.20 4.47 -10.97
C ARG A 44 2.76 4.93 -11.20
N ALA A 45 1.80 4.39 -10.47
CA ALA A 45 0.40 4.80 -10.55
C ALA A 45 0.05 5.94 -9.56
N HIS A 46 0.92 6.33 -8.63
CA HIS A 46 0.59 7.29 -7.57
C HIS A 46 1.58 8.45 -7.51
N GLN A 47 2.72 8.31 -6.83
CA GLN A 47 3.65 9.44 -6.66
C GLN A 47 4.19 9.93 -7.99
N ALA A 48 4.54 9.03 -8.92
CA ALA A 48 5.05 9.44 -10.22
C ALA A 48 4.01 10.21 -11.05
N VAL A 49 2.71 9.92 -10.89
CA VAL A 49 1.62 10.66 -11.55
C VAL A 49 1.52 12.07 -10.99
N VAL A 50 1.59 12.22 -9.66
CA VAL A 50 1.56 13.53 -8.99
C VAL A 50 2.77 14.37 -9.40
N ILE A 51 3.97 13.78 -9.44
CA ILE A 51 5.18 14.48 -9.90
C ILE A 51 5.07 14.83 -11.39
N ASP A 52 4.49 13.98 -12.23
CA ASP A 52 4.22 14.29 -13.64
C ASP A 52 3.29 15.50 -13.79
N ASP A 53 2.28 15.63 -12.91
CA ASP A 53 1.42 16.81 -12.84
C ASP A 53 2.19 18.06 -12.36
N CYS A 54 3.08 17.95 -11.37
CA CYS A 54 3.97 19.06 -10.98
C CYS A 54 4.94 19.48 -12.10
N LEU A 55 5.45 18.53 -12.89
CA LEU A 55 6.32 18.83 -14.02
C LEU A 55 5.58 19.64 -15.09
N ALA A 56 4.30 19.32 -15.32
CA ALA A 56 3.44 20.06 -16.24
C ALA A 56 3.18 21.52 -15.81
N THR A 57 3.35 21.84 -14.52
CA THR A 57 3.26 23.23 -14.01
C THR A 57 4.62 23.95 -13.96
N GLY A 58 5.67 23.34 -14.51
CA GLY A 58 7.00 23.95 -14.65
C GLY A 58 8.02 23.53 -13.60
N ALA A 59 7.71 22.54 -12.76
CA ALA A 59 8.61 22.06 -11.69
C ALA A 59 9.77 21.17 -12.21
N THR A 60 10.45 21.56 -13.29
CA THR A 60 11.34 20.71 -14.10
C THR A 60 12.56 20.13 -13.37
N SER A 61 12.86 20.55 -12.15
CA SER A 61 13.97 20.00 -11.34
C SER A 61 13.57 18.84 -10.42
N TRP A 62 12.37 18.29 -10.58
CA TRP A 62 11.79 17.26 -9.70
C TRP A 62 11.58 15.90 -10.38
N GLY A 63 12.27 15.64 -11.49
CA GLY A 63 12.23 14.32 -12.13
C GLY A 63 12.71 13.21 -11.19
N ILE A 64 12.25 11.99 -11.46
CA ILE A 64 12.46 10.82 -10.62
C ILE A 64 13.53 9.92 -11.24
N VAL A 65 14.48 9.49 -10.43
CA VAL A 65 15.30 8.30 -10.71
C VAL A 65 14.79 7.16 -9.84
N GLY A 66 14.26 6.12 -10.47
CA GLY A 66 13.77 4.95 -9.76
C GLY A 66 14.90 4.02 -9.34
N ALA A 67 14.71 3.26 -8.27
CA ALA A 67 15.64 2.23 -7.84
C ALA A 67 14.90 0.92 -7.55
N SER A 68 15.30 -0.16 -8.21
CA SER A 68 14.88 -1.50 -7.83
C SER A 68 15.92 -2.10 -6.89
N LEU A 69 15.48 -2.50 -5.69
CA LEU A 69 16.35 -3.14 -4.70
C LEU A 69 16.53 -4.66 -4.94
N ARG A 70 15.74 -5.24 -5.85
CA ARG A 70 15.61 -6.70 -5.98
C ARG A 70 15.85 -7.24 -7.38
N SER A 71 15.02 -6.85 -8.35
CA SER A 71 15.05 -7.42 -9.72
C SER A 71 15.25 -6.37 -10.80
N PRO A 72 15.82 -6.76 -11.95
CA PRO A 72 16.05 -5.84 -13.07
C PRO A 72 14.82 -5.62 -13.96
N ASP A 73 13.76 -6.43 -13.83
CA ASP A 73 12.64 -6.52 -14.79
C ASP A 73 12.03 -5.17 -15.17
N THR A 74 11.73 -4.31 -14.17
CA THR A 74 11.16 -2.98 -14.45
C THR A 74 12.14 -2.09 -15.21
N ARG A 75 13.45 -2.14 -14.89
CA ARG A 75 14.49 -1.37 -15.59
C ARG A 75 14.64 -1.88 -17.03
N ASP A 76 14.69 -3.19 -17.22
CA ASP A 76 14.86 -3.83 -18.53
C ASP A 76 13.65 -3.59 -19.45
N ALA A 77 12.44 -3.47 -18.87
CA ALA A 77 11.23 -3.17 -19.62
C ALA A 77 11.12 -1.68 -19.98
N LEU A 78 11.48 -0.78 -19.06
CA LEU A 78 11.29 0.68 -19.21
C LEU A 78 12.45 1.41 -19.87
N ALA A 79 13.70 0.99 -19.67
CA ALA A 79 14.86 1.67 -20.27
C ALA A 79 14.79 1.74 -21.81
N PRO A 80 14.37 0.68 -22.54
CA PRO A 80 14.18 0.76 -23.99
C PRO A 80 13.03 1.67 -24.44
N GLN A 81 12.23 2.20 -23.51
CA GLN A 81 11.10 3.12 -23.74
C GLN A 81 11.42 4.54 -23.29
N ASP A 82 12.71 4.89 -23.12
CA ASP A 82 13.14 6.15 -22.50
C ASP A 82 12.50 6.37 -21.11
N HIS A 83 12.27 5.28 -20.38
CA HIS A 83 11.56 5.24 -19.10
C HIS A 83 10.09 5.72 -19.11
N LEU A 84 9.52 5.94 -20.30
CA LEU A 84 8.10 6.20 -20.47
C LEU A 84 7.28 4.93 -20.25
N TYR A 85 6.11 5.09 -19.62
CA TYR A 85 5.11 4.05 -19.45
C TYR A 85 3.72 4.66 -19.38
N THR A 86 2.71 3.82 -19.55
CA THR A 86 1.31 4.22 -19.55
C THR A 86 0.65 3.87 -18.23
N VAL A 87 -0.10 4.83 -17.69
CA VAL A 87 -1.11 4.61 -16.65
C VAL A 87 -2.46 4.48 -17.33
N ALA A 88 -3.07 3.30 -17.20
CA ALA A 88 -4.42 3.01 -17.65
C ALA A 88 -5.40 3.16 -16.47
N VAL A 89 -6.19 4.23 -16.50
CA VAL A 89 -7.17 4.57 -15.47
C VAL A 89 -8.52 3.93 -15.84
N ARG A 90 -8.92 2.90 -15.11
CA ARG A 90 -10.11 2.08 -15.40
C ARG A 90 -11.29 2.50 -14.55
N ALA A 91 -12.34 3.00 -15.19
CA ALA A 91 -13.64 3.29 -14.60
C ALA A 91 -14.73 2.41 -15.22
N ALA A 92 -15.95 2.50 -14.70
CA ALA A 92 -17.10 1.79 -15.28
C ALA A 92 -17.43 2.31 -16.69
N GLU A 93 -17.18 3.59 -16.94
CA GLU A 93 -17.50 4.29 -18.19
C GLU A 93 -16.44 4.07 -19.29
N GLY A 94 -15.24 3.60 -18.93
CA GLY A 94 -14.16 3.38 -19.88
C GLY A 94 -12.76 3.39 -19.27
N THR A 95 -11.75 3.30 -20.12
CA THR A 95 -10.33 3.37 -19.73
C THR A 95 -9.65 4.57 -20.36
N GLU A 96 -9.12 5.47 -19.53
CA GLU A 96 -8.27 6.57 -19.97
C GLU A 96 -6.80 6.15 -19.93
N HIS A 97 -6.02 6.58 -20.92
CA HIS A 97 -4.60 6.25 -21.03
C HIS A 97 -3.77 7.53 -20.95
N ARG A 98 -2.81 7.56 -20.02
CA ARG A 98 -1.86 8.66 -19.86
C ARG A 98 -0.44 8.12 -19.89
N VAL A 99 0.40 8.67 -20.76
CA VAL A 99 1.85 8.42 -20.73
C VAL A 99 2.48 9.30 -19.66
N ILE A 100 3.29 8.69 -18.79
CA ILE A 100 4.03 9.35 -17.72
C ILE A 100 5.48 9.54 -18.15
N GLY A 101 5.99 10.75 -17.96
CA GLY A 101 7.36 11.16 -18.28
C GLY A 101 8.22 11.53 -17.07
N ALA A 102 7.66 11.48 -15.86
CA ALA A 102 8.36 11.88 -14.64
C ALA A 102 9.53 10.96 -14.25
N LEU A 103 9.53 9.70 -14.71
CA LEU A 103 10.63 8.76 -14.49
C LEU A 103 11.70 8.95 -15.58
N LEU A 104 12.87 9.43 -15.18
CA LEU A 104 13.96 9.78 -16.10
C LEU A 104 14.94 8.63 -16.33
N ASP A 105 15.18 7.83 -15.29
CA ASP A 105 16.15 6.75 -15.28
C ASP A 105 15.79 5.74 -14.18
N SER A 106 16.42 4.57 -14.19
CA SER A 106 16.31 3.60 -13.11
C SER A 106 17.60 2.83 -12.83
N VAL A 107 17.91 2.61 -11.55
CA VAL A 107 19.07 1.85 -11.09
C VAL A 107 18.64 0.52 -10.48
N VAL A 108 19.37 -0.55 -10.76
CA VAL A 108 19.23 -1.84 -10.05
C VAL A 108 20.29 -1.90 -8.97
N ALA A 109 19.87 -1.76 -7.72
CA ALA A 109 20.75 -1.55 -6.57
C ALA A 109 21.77 -2.68 -6.38
N ARG A 110 21.37 -3.93 -6.66
CA ARG A 110 22.24 -5.11 -6.56
C ARG A 110 23.36 -5.14 -7.61
N GLU A 111 23.14 -4.50 -8.75
CA GLU A 111 24.13 -4.43 -9.83
C GLU A 111 25.05 -3.21 -9.68
N LYS A 112 24.50 -2.09 -9.20
CA LYS A 112 25.19 -0.81 -9.10
C LYS A 112 24.91 -0.09 -7.77
N PRO A 113 25.30 -0.66 -6.62
CA PRO A 113 25.00 -0.09 -5.32
C PRO A 113 25.65 1.29 -5.13
N GLU A 114 26.91 1.43 -5.51
CA GLU A 114 27.65 2.70 -5.40
C GLU A 114 27.00 3.81 -6.25
N ALA A 115 26.58 3.51 -7.48
CA ALA A 115 25.91 4.50 -8.33
C ALA A 115 24.58 4.98 -7.74
N LEU A 116 23.86 4.12 -7.02
CA LEU A 116 22.65 4.52 -6.30
C LEU A 116 22.98 5.43 -5.11
N VAL A 117 24.01 5.10 -4.32
CA VAL A 117 24.50 5.94 -3.21
C VAL A 117 24.94 7.30 -3.72
N GLU A 118 25.71 7.36 -4.82
CA GLU A 118 26.12 8.60 -5.48
C GLU A 118 24.92 9.45 -5.91
N ARG A 119 23.94 8.84 -6.60
CA ARG A 119 22.72 9.54 -7.03
C ARG A 119 21.92 10.09 -5.86
N MET A 120 21.81 9.34 -4.76
CA MET A 120 21.14 9.79 -3.54
C MET A 120 21.94 10.88 -2.81
N ALA A 121 23.27 10.83 -2.88
CA ALA A 121 24.15 11.81 -2.26
C ALA A 121 24.26 13.12 -3.04
N ASP A 122 23.94 13.14 -4.34
CA ASP A 122 23.90 14.34 -5.18
C ASP A 122 23.05 15.46 -4.54
N PRO A 123 23.58 16.68 -4.33
CA PRO A 123 22.83 17.81 -3.78
C PRO A 123 21.51 18.14 -4.50
N ALA A 124 21.38 17.82 -5.78
CA ALA A 124 20.14 17.98 -6.54
C ALA A 124 19.02 17.03 -6.07
N THR A 125 19.39 15.85 -5.55
CA THR A 125 18.45 14.93 -4.88
C THR A 125 18.04 15.52 -3.53
N ARG A 126 16.79 15.97 -3.46
CA ARG A 126 16.21 16.65 -2.28
C ARG A 126 15.23 15.76 -1.53
N ILE A 127 14.68 14.76 -2.20
CA ILE A 127 13.77 13.75 -1.64
C ILE A 127 14.26 12.36 -2.04
N VAL A 128 14.39 11.48 -1.05
CA VAL A 128 14.43 10.03 -1.25
C VAL A 128 13.09 9.48 -0.78
N SER A 129 12.26 9.02 -1.71
CA SER A 129 10.96 8.43 -1.41
C SER A 129 11.02 6.90 -1.51
N LEU A 130 10.07 6.20 -0.91
CA LEU A 130 10.14 4.73 -0.85
C LEU A 130 8.79 4.02 -0.80
N THR A 131 8.67 2.94 -1.59
CA THR A 131 7.60 1.92 -1.57
C THR A 131 8.24 0.52 -1.61
N VAL A 132 8.91 0.15 -0.52
CA VAL A 132 9.73 -1.06 -0.41
C VAL A 132 8.99 -2.22 0.26
N THR A 133 7.70 -2.04 0.57
CA THR A 133 6.86 -2.93 1.40
C THR A 133 7.35 -3.01 2.84
N GLU A 134 6.53 -3.55 3.74
CA GLU A 134 6.86 -3.73 5.16
C GLU A 134 8.18 -4.51 5.35
N LYS A 135 8.47 -5.44 4.44
CA LYS A 135 9.68 -6.28 4.45
C LYS A 135 10.96 -5.50 4.13
N GLY A 136 10.86 -4.37 3.42
CA GLY A 136 12.02 -3.59 2.97
C GLY A 136 12.70 -2.77 4.07
N TYR A 137 12.08 -2.66 5.24
CA TYR A 137 12.58 -1.86 6.37
C TYR A 137 13.46 -2.64 7.35
N CYS A 138 13.60 -3.96 7.16
CA CYS A 138 14.38 -4.83 8.06
C CYS A 138 13.99 -4.64 9.53
N HIS A 139 12.69 -4.56 9.84
CA HIS A 139 12.21 -4.31 11.19
C HIS A 139 11.61 -5.57 11.84
N THR A 140 11.63 -5.61 13.17
CA THR A 140 10.90 -6.64 13.92
C THR A 140 9.42 -6.26 13.94
N PRO A 141 8.50 -7.14 13.47
CA PRO A 141 7.07 -6.79 13.43
C PRO A 141 6.48 -6.42 14.80
N GLN A 142 7.04 -6.94 15.89
CA GLN A 142 6.52 -6.74 17.24
C GLN A 142 6.82 -5.36 17.80
N THR A 143 8.04 -4.83 17.63
CA THR A 143 8.42 -3.52 18.18
C THR A 143 8.50 -2.44 17.13
N GLY A 144 8.55 -2.85 15.85
CA GLY A 144 8.84 -1.97 14.73
C GLY A 144 10.32 -1.58 14.62
N ASP A 145 11.19 -1.98 15.56
CA ASP A 145 12.63 -1.63 15.59
C ASP A 145 13.42 -2.33 14.51
N LEU A 146 14.54 -1.73 14.12
CA LEU A 146 15.52 -2.37 13.25
C LEU A 146 15.86 -3.76 13.83
N ASP A 147 15.67 -4.80 13.02
CA ASP A 147 16.16 -6.13 13.34
C ASP A 147 17.65 -6.16 13.04
N GLU A 148 18.47 -5.93 14.06
CA GLU A 148 19.93 -5.90 13.96
C GLU A 148 20.52 -7.24 13.46
N ARG A 149 19.75 -8.33 13.58
CA ARG A 149 20.15 -9.67 13.14
C ARG A 149 19.71 -9.96 11.71
N HIS A 150 18.98 -9.06 11.06
CA HIS A 150 18.54 -9.24 9.69
C HIS A 150 19.77 -9.37 8.77
N PRO A 151 19.82 -10.38 7.86
CA PRO A 151 21.01 -10.63 7.04
C PRO A 151 21.50 -9.41 6.24
N ASP A 152 20.58 -8.62 5.69
CA ASP A 152 20.95 -7.40 4.95
C ASP A 152 21.49 -6.30 5.89
N VAL A 153 21.00 -6.21 7.13
CA VAL A 153 21.52 -5.23 8.11
C VAL A 153 22.95 -5.61 8.51
N VAL A 154 23.19 -6.89 8.81
CA VAL A 154 24.52 -7.40 9.10
C VAL A 154 25.47 -7.21 7.90
N HIS A 155 24.99 -7.47 6.68
CA HIS A 155 25.78 -7.22 5.47
C HIS A 155 26.16 -5.74 5.35
N ASP A 156 25.19 -4.84 5.46
CA ASP A 156 25.38 -3.40 5.23
C ASP A 156 26.27 -2.74 6.29
N LEU A 157 26.22 -3.21 7.54
CA LEU A 157 27.13 -2.75 8.61
C LEU A 157 28.60 -3.11 8.32
N ASN A 158 28.83 -4.24 7.64
CA ASN A 158 30.17 -4.70 7.26
C ASN A 158 30.62 -4.19 5.88
N ASN A 159 29.69 -3.79 5.00
CA ASN A 159 29.94 -3.41 3.60
C ASN A 159 29.24 -2.10 3.25
N PHE A 160 29.60 -1.03 3.95
CA PHE A 160 28.88 0.25 3.89
C PHE A 160 28.92 0.95 2.51
N ASP A 161 29.94 0.66 1.69
CA ASP A 161 30.07 1.18 0.32
C ASP A 161 29.29 0.34 -0.71
N ALA A 162 28.72 -0.79 -0.30
CA ALA A 162 27.89 -1.66 -1.13
C ALA A 162 26.67 -2.19 -0.37
N PRO A 163 25.78 -1.29 0.12
CA PRO A 163 24.61 -1.69 0.89
C PRO A 163 23.59 -2.44 0.03
N ARG A 164 22.67 -3.15 0.68
CA ARG A 164 21.62 -3.97 0.09
C ARG A 164 20.24 -3.57 0.59
N SER A 165 20.13 -3.15 1.85
CA SER A 165 18.87 -2.75 2.48
C SER A 165 18.53 -1.28 2.20
N ALA A 166 17.24 -0.93 2.21
CA ALA A 166 16.83 0.46 2.09
C ALA A 166 17.42 1.35 3.21
N PRO A 167 17.41 0.95 4.50
CA PRO A 167 18.12 1.69 5.55
C PRO A 167 19.61 1.88 5.26
N GLY A 168 20.31 0.84 4.78
CA GLY A 168 21.73 0.90 4.43
C GLY A 168 22.01 1.92 3.33
N PHE A 169 21.26 1.91 2.23
CA PHE A 169 21.38 2.91 1.16
C PHE A 169 21.14 4.34 1.66
N ILE A 170 20.09 4.54 2.46
CA ILE A 170 19.75 5.86 3.02
C ILE A 170 20.89 6.38 3.90
N VAL A 171 21.39 5.55 4.82
CA VAL A 171 22.45 5.96 5.75
C VAL A 171 23.79 6.17 5.03
N ALA A 172 24.14 5.34 4.04
CA ALA A 172 25.33 5.52 3.20
C ALA A 172 25.31 6.86 2.46
N ALA A 173 24.20 7.18 1.80
CA ALA A 173 24.06 8.45 1.10
C ALA A 173 24.08 9.65 2.05
N LEU A 174 23.39 9.57 3.19
CA LEU A 174 23.39 10.64 4.20
C LEU A 174 24.77 10.86 4.83
N ALA A 175 25.52 9.78 5.10
CA ALA A 175 26.89 9.87 5.58
C ALA A 175 27.80 10.58 4.56
N ARG A 176 27.66 10.24 3.27
CA ARG A 176 28.40 10.90 2.18
C ARG A 176 28.05 12.39 2.08
N ARG A 177 26.77 12.75 2.16
CA ARG A 177 26.33 14.15 2.18
C ARG A 177 26.92 14.91 3.35
N ARG A 178 26.90 14.32 4.55
CA ARG A 178 27.51 14.91 5.75
C ARG A 178 29.00 15.17 5.54
N ALA A 179 29.74 14.20 5.00
CA ALA A 179 31.17 14.32 4.72
C ALA A 179 31.47 15.44 3.70
N LEU A 180 30.56 15.69 2.77
CA LEU A 180 30.65 16.76 1.77
C LEU A 180 30.07 18.11 2.25
N GLY A 181 29.60 18.21 3.50
CA GLY A 181 28.96 19.42 4.03
C GLY A 181 27.59 19.73 3.41
N ALA A 182 26.96 18.78 2.72
CA ALA A 182 25.65 18.95 2.11
C ALA A 182 24.53 18.72 3.13
N LYS A 183 23.42 19.46 2.99
CA LYS A 183 22.18 19.24 3.78
C LYS A 183 21.62 17.84 3.51
N PRO A 184 21.01 17.15 4.48
CA PRO A 184 20.35 15.88 4.20
C PRO A 184 19.14 16.07 3.28
N PHE A 185 18.76 15.02 2.55
CA PHE A 185 17.49 14.96 1.83
C PHE A 185 16.35 14.58 2.80
N THR A 186 15.12 14.81 2.36
CA THR A 186 13.93 14.29 3.05
C THR A 186 13.76 12.80 2.72
N VAL A 187 13.45 11.97 3.72
CA VAL A 187 13.07 10.57 3.53
C VAL A 187 11.55 10.47 3.57
N LEU A 188 10.92 10.34 2.39
CA LEU A 188 9.46 10.36 2.23
C LEU A 188 8.91 8.93 2.07
N CYS A 189 8.47 8.37 3.19
CA CYS A 189 7.89 7.03 3.23
C CYS A 189 6.50 7.03 2.57
N CYS A 190 6.25 6.12 1.62
CA CYS A 190 4.97 5.97 0.91
C CYS A 190 4.42 4.54 0.98
N ASP A 191 4.93 3.70 1.89
CA ASP A 191 4.34 2.40 2.18
C ASP A 191 3.15 2.52 3.16
N ASN A 192 2.26 1.53 3.12
CA ASN A 192 1.08 1.45 3.98
C ASN A 192 1.45 0.90 5.38
N LEU A 193 2.36 1.58 6.06
CA LEU A 193 2.73 1.37 7.46
C LEU A 193 2.04 2.40 8.35
N ALA A 194 1.78 2.06 9.60
CA ALA A 194 1.32 3.05 10.58
C ALA A 194 2.47 4.02 10.92
N ALA A 195 2.17 5.32 10.99
CA ALA A 195 3.17 6.36 11.28
C ALA A 195 4.45 6.17 10.47
N ASN A 196 4.28 5.98 9.16
CA ASN A 196 5.31 5.42 8.28
C ASN A 196 6.60 6.26 8.23
N GLY A 197 6.49 7.59 8.39
CA GLY A 197 7.62 8.52 8.54
C GLY A 197 8.39 8.30 9.83
N HIS A 198 7.70 8.22 10.97
CA HIS A 198 8.33 7.94 12.27
C HIS A 198 9.00 6.57 12.31
N THR A 199 8.37 5.56 11.70
CA THR A 199 8.96 4.21 11.57
C THR A 199 10.25 4.26 10.74
N ALA A 200 10.24 4.92 9.58
CA ALA A 200 11.44 5.12 8.78
C ALA A 200 12.54 5.88 9.55
N GLN A 201 12.19 6.95 10.28
CA GLN A 201 13.12 7.72 11.10
C GLN A 201 13.80 6.86 12.16
N ARG A 202 13.02 6.07 12.89
CA ARG A 202 13.54 5.21 13.97
C ARG A 202 14.50 4.17 13.43
N ILE A 203 14.14 3.50 12.34
CA ILE A 203 14.96 2.46 11.71
C ILE A 203 16.26 3.05 11.14
N VAL A 204 16.17 4.15 10.41
CA VAL A 204 17.35 4.81 9.81
C VAL A 204 18.29 5.35 10.89
N THR A 205 17.78 5.94 11.96
CA THR A 205 18.62 6.45 13.06
C THR A 205 19.23 5.34 13.90
N GLN A 206 18.50 4.24 14.16
CA GLN A 206 19.05 3.04 14.80
C GLN A 206 20.19 2.44 13.96
N PHE A 207 19.96 2.21 12.66
CA PHE A 207 20.99 1.69 11.76
C PHE A 207 22.24 2.59 11.75
N ALA A 208 22.03 3.90 11.64
CA ALA A 208 23.11 4.87 11.65
C ALA A 208 23.90 4.88 12.96
N ALA A 209 23.22 4.72 14.11
CA ALA A 209 23.85 4.68 15.43
C ALA A 209 24.70 3.41 15.64
N LEU A 210 24.31 2.27 15.06
CA LEU A 210 25.13 1.05 15.06
C LEU A 210 26.46 1.26 14.31
N ARG A 211 26.47 2.12 13.30
CA ARG A 211 27.69 2.50 12.57
C ARG A 211 28.49 3.59 13.30
N SER A 212 27.82 4.64 13.74
CA SER A 212 28.39 5.79 14.43
C SER A 212 27.29 6.54 15.18
N LYS A 213 27.42 6.63 16.51
CA LYS A 213 26.47 7.38 17.35
C LYS A 213 26.28 8.83 16.88
N ASP A 214 27.37 9.47 16.45
CA ASP A 214 27.34 10.85 15.94
C ASP A 214 26.60 10.95 14.60
N LEU A 215 26.70 9.93 13.74
CA LEU A 215 25.94 9.89 12.49
C LEU A 215 24.45 9.70 12.77
N GLY A 216 24.09 8.79 13.67
CA GLY A 216 22.70 8.60 14.11
C GLY A 216 22.09 9.87 14.65
N LYS A 217 22.80 10.58 15.53
CA LYS A 217 22.38 11.88 16.07
C LYS A 217 22.25 12.94 14.96
N TRP A 218 23.23 13.05 14.07
CA TRP A 218 23.18 14.02 12.98
C TRP A 218 21.96 13.79 12.07
N ILE A 219 21.66 12.54 11.71
CA ILE A 219 20.48 12.23 10.89
C ILE A 219 19.20 12.60 11.65
N ALA A 220 19.09 12.21 12.92
CA ALA A 220 17.91 12.48 13.75
C ALA A 220 17.63 14.00 13.87
N ASP A 221 18.68 14.81 14.00
CA ASP A 221 18.57 16.25 14.20
C ASP A 221 18.35 17.04 12.89
N ASN A 222 18.81 16.52 11.74
CA ASN A 222 18.89 17.31 10.51
C ASN A 222 17.96 16.81 9.37
N ALA A 223 17.63 15.52 9.31
CA ALA A 223 16.82 14.96 8.23
C ALA A 223 15.33 14.90 8.59
N ALA A 224 14.47 15.21 7.61
CA ALA A 224 13.03 15.11 7.74
C ALA A 224 12.52 13.73 7.30
N PHE A 225 11.56 13.21 8.06
CA PHE A 225 10.85 11.96 7.83
C PHE A 225 9.34 12.20 8.00
N PRO A 226 8.70 12.94 7.09
CA PRO A 226 7.25 13.16 7.14
C PRO A 226 6.50 11.84 7.00
N SER A 227 5.44 11.67 7.78
CA SER A 227 4.48 10.58 7.58
C SER A 227 3.55 10.89 6.40
N THR A 228 3.01 9.84 5.78
CA THR A 228 2.08 9.95 4.65
C THR A 228 0.94 8.94 4.75
N MET A 229 -0.23 9.34 4.27
CA MET A 229 -1.30 8.42 3.93
C MET A 229 -1.42 8.38 2.41
N VAL A 230 -1.29 7.17 1.84
CA VAL A 230 -1.40 6.93 0.40
C VAL A 230 -2.59 6.02 0.10
N ASP A 231 -3.36 6.37 -0.92
CA ASP A 231 -4.51 5.58 -1.33
C ASP A 231 -4.73 5.66 -2.85
N ARG A 232 -4.62 4.49 -3.48
CA ARG A 232 -5.03 4.21 -4.85
C ARG A 232 -5.02 2.69 -5.06
N ILE A 233 -6.09 2.12 -5.59
CA ILE A 233 -6.13 0.70 -5.94
C ILE A 233 -5.36 0.49 -7.25
N VAL A 234 -4.30 -0.30 -7.18
CA VAL A 234 -3.39 -0.60 -8.28
C VAL A 234 -3.19 -2.11 -8.35
N PRO A 235 -3.98 -2.83 -9.16
CA PRO A 235 -3.82 -4.28 -9.34
C PRO A 235 -2.48 -4.64 -9.98
N GLU A 236 -2.10 -5.91 -9.86
CA GLU A 236 -0.98 -6.45 -10.60
C GLU A 236 -1.24 -6.39 -12.12
N THR A 237 -0.20 -6.06 -12.88
CA THR A 237 -0.27 -6.00 -14.34
C THR A 237 -0.16 -7.40 -14.94
N THR A 238 -1.17 -7.81 -15.70
CA THR A 238 -1.19 -9.07 -16.44
C THR A 238 -0.73 -8.89 -17.89
N ASP A 239 -0.42 -9.99 -18.58
CA ASP A 239 -0.12 -9.96 -20.03
C ASP A 239 -1.30 -9.42 -20.85
N ALA A 240 -2.53 -9.79 -20.48
CA ALA A 240 -3.73 -9.25 -21.11
C ALA A 240 -3.83 -7.73 -20.96
N ASP A 241 -3.43 -7.19 -19.81
CA ASP A 241 -3.38 -5.74 -19.62
C ASP A 241 -2.33 -5.07 -20.51
N ARG A 242 -1.15 -5.69 -20.65
CA ARG A 242 -0.07 -5.20 -21.54
C ARG A 242 -0.54 -5.17 -22.99
N ASP A 243 -1.21 -6.21 -23.44
CA ASP A 243 -1.75 -6.32 -24.79
C ASP A 243 -2.87 -5.31 -25.04
N ALA A 244 -3.79 -5.14 -24.08
CA ALA A 244 -4.88 -4.19 -24.17
C ALA A 244 -4.36 -2.74 -24.25
N VAL A 245 -3.42 -2.36 -23.39
CA VAL A 245 -2.80 -1.03 -23.43
C VAL A 245 -2.03 -0.84 -24.74
N SER A 246 -1.20 -1.81 -25.13
CA SER A 246 -0.43 -1.70 -26.38
C SER A 246 -1.33 -1.54 -27.61
N SER A 247 -2.46 -2.24 -27.63
CA SER A 247 -3.48 -2.10 -28.67
C SER A 247 -4.10 -0.70 -28.67
N ALA A 248 -4.43 -0.14 -27.50
CA ALA A 248 -5.00 1.20 -27.37
C ALA A 248 -4.01 2.31 -27.79
N LEU A 249 -2.70 2.12 -27.57
CA LEU A 249 -1.67 3.08 -27.98
C LEU A 249 -1.27 2.96 -29.46
N GLY A 250 -1.52 1.82 -30.10
CA GLY A 250 -0.92 1.47 -31.39
C GLY A 250 0.61 1.28 -31.33
N LEU A 251 1.17 1.19 -30.11
CA LEU A 251 2.59 1.04 -29.80
C LEU A 251 2.73 0.01 -28.69
N ARG A 252 3.83 -0.75 -28.69
CA ARG A 252 4.14 -1.67 -27.59
C ARG A 252 4.54 -0.89 -26.34
N ASP A 253 3.76 -1.01 -25.27
CA ASP A 253 4.18 -0.64 -23.91
C ASP A 253 4.51 -1.92 -23.13
N ALA A 254 5.78 -2.10 -22.78
CA ALA A 254 6.26 -3.29 -22.12
C ALA A 254 5.78 -3.42 -20.67
N TRP A 255 5.49 -2.29 -20.00
CA TRP A 255 5.29 -2.27 -18.55
C TRP A 255 4.29 -1.18 -18.12
N PRO A 256 3.05 -1.16 -18.64
CA PRO A 256 2.01 -0.24 -18.17
C PRO A 256 1.60 -0.54 -16.72
N VAL A 257 0.79 0.34 -16.14
CA VAL A 257 0.12 0.12 -14.83
C VAL A 257 -1.37 0.43 -14.93
N MET A 258 -2.16 -0.36 -14.23
CA MET A 258 -3.62 -0.28 -14.23
C MET A 258 -4.05 0.24 -12.87
N THR A 259 -5.01 1.15 -12.86
CA THR A 259 -5.40 1.82 -11.63
C THR A 259 -6.83 2.31 -11.68
N GLU A 260 -7.40 2.59 -10.51
CA GLU A 260 -8.67 3.29 -10.40
C GLU A 260 -8.52 4.81 -10.64
N PRO A 261 -9.63 5.53 -10.92
CA PRO A 261 -9.60 6.99 -11.06
C PRO A 261 -9.26 7.70 -9.76
N PHE A 262 -9.74 7.20 -8.63
CA PHE A 262 -9.48 7.79 -7.32
C PHE A 262 -7.99 7.74 -6.98
N THR A 263 -7.47 8.82 -6.43
CA THR A 263 -6.14 8.89 -5.84
C THR A 263 -6.19 9.87 -4.68
N GLN A 264 -5.53 9.54 -3.58
CA GLN A 264 -5.37 10.43 -2.44
C GLN A 264 -3.94 10.32 -1.91
N TRP A 265 -3.36 11.47 -1.56
CA TRP A 265 -2.07 11.54 -0.92
C TRP A 265 -2.13 12.64 0.14
N VAL A 266 -2.01 12.24 1.40
CA VAL A 266 -1.89 13.15 2.54
C VAL A 266 -0.46 13.09 3.03
N VAL A 267 0.19 14.24 3.20
CA VAL A 267 1.61 14.32 3.54
C VAL A 267 1.81 15.34 4.64
N GLU A 268 2.58 15.00 5.67
CA GLU A 268 3.05 15.99 6.63
C GLU A 268 3.98 16.99 5.92
N ASP A 269 3.69 18.29 6.03
CA ASP A 269 4.46 19.33 5.35
C ASP A 269 5.81 19.63 6.04
N ARG A 270 6.69 18.63 6.05
CA ARG A 270 8.00 18.66 6.71
C ARG A 270 9.08 18.14 5.77
N PHE A 271 9.79 19.07 5.11
CA PHE A 271 10.82 18.77 4.11
C PHE A 271 12.12 19.53 4.39
N THR A 272 13.26 18.82 4.41
CA THR A 272 14.57 19.43 4.71
C THR A 272 15.07 20.36 3.60
N ALA A 273 14.82 19.99 2.33
CA ALA A 273 15.42 20.62 1.16
C ALA A 273 14.37 21.05 0.12
N GLY A 274 13.17 21.41 0.60
CA GLY A 274 12.02 21.76 -0.24
C GLY A 274 11.32 20.55 -0.86
N ARG A 275 10.26 20.84 -1.62
CA ARG A 275 9.43 19.89 -2.38
C ARG A 275 8.82 20.63 -3.58
N PRO A 276 8.32 19.93 -4.62
CA PRO A 276 7.48 20.59 -5.61
C PRO A 276 6.17 21.08 -4.96
N ASP A 277 5.39 21.86 -5.71
CA ASP A 277 4.06 22.27 -5.28
C ASP A 277 3.07 21.09 -5.38
N LEU A 278 3.18 20.18 -4.40
CA LEU A 278 2.35 19.00 -4.28
C LEU A 278 0.87 19.36 -4.07
N ALA A 279 0.59 20.47 -3.37
CA ALA A 279 -0.77 20.93 -3.11
C ALA A 279 -1.50 21.30 -4.41
N ALA A 280 -0.82 22.01 -5.32
CA ALA A 280 -1.37 22.30 -6.65
C ALA A 280 -1.65 21.04 -7.49
N ALA A 281 -0.97 19.93 -7.19
CA ALA A 281 -1.19 18.62 -7.82
C ALA A 281 -2.20 17.73 -7.05
N GLY A 282 -2.92 18.29 -6.07
CA GLY A 282 -4.00 17.60 -5.34
C GLY A 282 -3.55 16.82 -4.10
N VAL A 283 -2.31 17.00 -3.63
CA VAL A 283 -1.84 16.43 -2.37
C VAL A 283 -2.32 17.27 -1.18
N GLU A 284 -2.87 16.61 -0.17
CA GLU A 284 -3.27 17.24 1.08
C GLU A 284 -2.05 17.40 2.00
N LEU A 285 -1.56 18.62 2.12
CA LEU A 285 -0.47 18.96 3.04
C LEU A 285 -1.03 19.30 4.42
N VAL A 286 -0.62 18.54 5.43
CA VAL A 286 -1.15 18.63 6.79
C VAL A 286 -0.03 18.71 7.82
N SER A 287 -0.37 19.05 9.07
CA SER A 287 0.57 19.00 10.19
C SER A 287 0.67 17.62 10.84
N ASP A 288 -0.40 16.82 10.76
CA ASP A 288 -0.47 15.47 11.34
C ASP A 288 -1.30 14.57 10.42
N VAL A 289 -0.68 13.49 9.95
CA VAL A 289 -1.29 12.50 9.04
C VAL A 289 -2.07 11.42 9.79
N LYS A 290 -1.82 11.22 11.09
CA LYS A 290 -2.38 10.11 11.87
C LYS A 290 -3.91 9.99 11.79
N PRO A 291 -4.72 11.07 11.82
CA PRO A 291 -6.17 10.96 11.66
C PRO A 291 -6.57 10.34 10.31
N PHE A 292 -5.87 10.70 9.24
CA PHE A 292 -6.16 10.24 7.88
C PHE A 292 -5.73 8.78 7.67
N GLU A 293 -4.59 8.37 8.22
CA GLU A 293 -4.18 6.96 8.28
C GLU A 293 -5.26 6.12 8.97
N LEU A 294 -5.71 6.55 10.16
CA LEU A 294 -6.72 5.84 10.93
C LEU A 294 -8.06 5.79 10.21
N MET A 295 -8.46 6.89 9.56
CA MET A 295 -9.65 6.96 8.71
C MET A 295 -9.60 5.91 7.60
N LYS A 296 -8.50 5.87 6.83
CA LYS A 296 -8.34 4.92 5.72
C LYS A 296 -8.29 3.48 6.22
N LEU A 297 -7.58 3.21 7.32
CA LEU A 297 -7.50 1.86 7.92
C LEU A 297 -8.86 1.36 8.39
N ARG A 298 -9.65 2.20 9.05
CA ARG A 298 -10.93 1.80 9.66
C ARG A 298 -12.11 1.83 8.69
N LEU A 299 -12.09 2.70 7.69
CA LEU A 299 -13.19 2.82 6.73
C LEU A 299 -12.93 1.99 5.48
N LEU A 300 -11.82 2.23 4.77
CA LEU A 300 -11.50 1.49 3.55
C LEU A 300 -11.02 0.09 3.90
N ASN A 301 -9.91 -0.04 4.61
CA ASN A 301 -9.25 -1.34 4.74
C ASN A 301 -10.10 -2.35 5.54
N ALA A 302 -10.83 -1.90 6.57
CA ALA A 302 -11.69 -2.74 7.39
C ALA A 302 -12.88 -3.30 6.60
N SER A 303 -13.60 -2.44 5.87
CA SER A 303 -14.72 -2.86 5.02
C SER A 303 -14.25 -3.75 3.87
N HIS A 304 -13.10 -3.46 3.27
CA HIS A 304 -12.47 -4.34 2.27
C HIS A 304 -12.18 -5.73 2.83
N SER A 305 -11.65 -5.82 4.07
CA SER A 305 -11.40 -7.11 4.73
C SER A 305 -12.71 -7.85 5.06
N ALA A 306 -13.73 -7.14 5.53
CA ALA A 306 -15.05 -7.74 5.77
C ALA A 306 -15.65 -8.34 4.48
N LEU A 307 -15.66 -7.57 3.39
CA LEU A 307 -16.11 -8.02 2.08
C LEU A 307 -15.26 -9.18 1.54
N ALA A 308 -13.94 -9.13 1.71
CA ALA A 308 -13.04 -10.16 1.20
C ALA A 308 -13.32 -11.52 1.85
N TYR A 309 -13.38 -11.61 3.18
CA TYR A 309 -13.57 -12.90 3.85
C TYR A 309 -14.98 -13.45 3.65
N LEU A 310 -16.00 -12.62 3.93
CA LEU A 310 -17.40 -13.06 3.85
C LEU A 310 -17.83 -13.25 2.39
N GLY A 311 -17.32 -12.42 1.47
CA GLY A 311 -17.63 -12.50 0.06
C GLY A 311 -16.98 -13.72 -0.59
N TYR A 312 -15.72 -14.01 -0.28
CA TYR A 312 -15.06 -15.24 -0.73
C TYR A 312 -15.84 -16.48 -0.28
N LEU A 313 -16.23 -16.54 1.00
CA LEU A 313 -17.02 -17.66 1.55
C LEU A 313 -18.39 -17.79 0.88
N ALA A 314 -19.02 -16.66 0.54
CA ALA A 314 -20.27 -16.62 -0.21
C ALA A 314 -20.12 -16.94 -1.72
N GLY A 315 -18.90 -17.16 -2.21
CA GLY A 315 -18.62 -17.52 -3.60
C GLY A 315 -18.39 -16.34 -4.56
N TYR A 316 -18.19 -15.12 -4.05
CA TYR A 316 -17.88 -13.95 -4.87
C TYR A 316 -16.38 -13.87 -5.17
N GLU A 317 -16.02 -13.80 -6.45
CA GLU A 317 -14.62 -13.79 -6.90
C GLU A 317 -13.96 -12.43 -6.65
N THR A 318 -14.67 -11.33 -6.91
CA THR A 318 -14.14 -9.96 -6.80
C THR A 318 -14.92 -9.11 -5.80
N ILE A 319 -14.32 -8.03 -5.33
CA ILE A 319 -15.02 -7.05 -4.49
C ILE A 319 -16.21 -6.45 -5.24
N ALA A 320 -16.10 -6.18 -6.53
CA ALA A 320 -17.22 -5.68 -7.32
C ALA A 320 -18.40 -6.66 -7.33
N ASP A 321 -18.14 -7.97 -7.38
CA ASP A 321 -19.19 -9.00 -7.27
C ASP A 321 -19.90 -8.95 -5.92
N THR A 322 -19.15 -8.74 -4.82
CA THR A 322 -19.76 -8.54 -3.49
C THR A 322 -20.67 -7.31 -3.48
N MET A 323 -20.29 -6.23 -4.17
CA MET A 323 -21.07 -5.00 -4.20
C MET A 323 -22.35 -5.11 -5.04
N GLN A 324 -22.49 -6.12 -5.91
CA GLN A 324 -23.75 -6.40 -6.60
C GLN A 324 -24.81 -7.04 -5.68
N ASP A 325 -24.40 -7.63 -4.56
CA ASP A 325 -25.32 -8.11 -3.53
C ASP A 325 -25.68 -6.95 -2.57
N PRO A 326 -26.97 -6.54 -2.50
CA PRO A 326 -27.39 -5.42 -1.64
C PRO A 326 -27.09 -5.63 -0.15
N HIS A 327 -27.00 -6.88 0.32
CA HIS A 327 -26.64 -7.18 1.71
C HIS A 327 -25.15 -6.90 1.96
N PHE A 328 -24.26 -7.26 1.03
CA PHE A 328 -22.83 -6.98 1.15
C PHE A 328 -22.51 -5.49 0.97
N ALA A 329 -23.19 -4.80 0.06
CA ALA A 329 -23.07 -3.34 -0.06
C ALA A 329 -23.47 -2.62 1.26
N ARG A 330 -24.55 -3.06 1.90
CA ARG A 330 -24.97 -2.56 3.22
C ARG A 330 -24.01 -2.97 4.35
N LEU A 331 -23.43 -4.16 4.30
CA LEU A 331 -22.40 -4.59 5.25
C LEU A 331 -21.21 -3.63 5.20
N ALA A 332 -20.70 -3.32 4.02
CA ALA A 332 -19.60 -2.37 3.85
C ALA A 332 -19.95 -0.99 4.42
N ALA A 333 -21.14 -0.48 4.09
CA ALA A 333 -21.63 0.78 4.62
C ALA A 333 -21.73 0.78 6.16
N ARG A 334 -22.25 -0.31 6.76
CA ARG A 334 -22.39 -0.47 8.22
C ARG A 334 -21.04 -0.55 8.93
N VAL A 335 -20.07 -1.30 8.38
CA VAL A 335 -18.70 -1.32 8.91
C VAL A 335 -18.12 0.09 8.93
N MET A 336 -18.23 0.82 7.83
CA MET A 336 -17.75 2.20 7.73
C MET A 336 -18.48 3.14 8.70
N GLU A 337 -19.80 2.97 8.86
CA GLU A 337 -20.61 3.79 9.78
C GLU A 337 -20.20 3.60 11.23
N GLU A 338 -20.14 2.35 11.68
CA GLU A 338 -19.73 2.01 13.04
C GLU A 338 -18.28 2.42 13.31
N ALA A 339 -17.39 2.24 12.34
CA ALA A 339 -16.00 2.66 12.47
C ALA A 339 -15.84 4.18 12.52
N ALA A 340 -16.65 4.95 11.78
CA ALA A 340 -16.55 6.41 11.75
C ALA A 340 -16.75 7.06 13.14
N VAL A 341 -17.60 6.50 13.99
CA VAL A 341 -17.83 6.97 15.37
C VAL A 341 -16.56 6.94 16.22
N THR A 342 -15.58 6.11 15.85
CA THR A 342 -14.32 5.96 16.57
C THR A 342 -13.24 6.95 16.12
N LEU A 343 -13.48 7.72 15.05
CA LEU A 343 -12.52 8.64 14.45
C LEU A 343 -12.68 10.06 14.98
N THR A 344 -11.55 10.75 15.13
CA THR A 344 -11.50 12.20 15.35
C THR A 344 -10.76 12.81 14.15
N MET A 345 -11.48 13.58 13.32
CA MET A 345 -10.93 14.14 12.09
C MET A 345 -10.67 15.65 12.21
N PRO A 346 -9.67 16.19 11.49
CA PRO A 346 -9.49 17.62 11.34
C PRO A 346 -10.73 18.29 10.73
N SER A 347 -10.96 19.56 11.09
CA SER A 347 -12.05 20.36 10.53
C SER A 347 -12.02 20.37 9.00
N GLY A 348 -13.19 20.30 8.37
CA GLY A 348 -13.33 20.24 6.92
C GLY A 348 -13.28 18.83 6.31
N THR A 349 -12.97 17.79 7.11
CA THR A 349 -13.03 16.40 6.63
C THR A 349 -14.49 15.93 6.50
N ASP A 350 -14.93 15.61 5.28
CA ASP A 350 -16.25 15.03 5.03
C ASP A 350 -16.19 13.50 5.02
N LEU A 351 -16.45 12.89 6.18
CA LEU A 351 -16.52 11.44 6.33
C LEU A 351 -17.68 10.81 5.55
N ALA A 352 -18.79 11.53 5.33
CA ALA A 352 -19.92 10.99 4.58
C ALA A 352 -19.57 10.87 3.09
N ALA A 353 -18.99 11.93 2.51
CA ALA A 353 -18.48 11.91 1.14
C ALA A 353 -17.37 10.87 0.96
N TYR A 354 -16.45 10.74 1.92
CA TYR A 354 -15.40 9.71 1.87
C TYR A 354 -16.00 8.29 1.82
N ARG A 355 -16.96 7.95 2.71
CA ARG A 355 -17.63 6.64 2.68
C ARG A 355 -18.40 6.40 1.38
N ALA A 356 -19.12 7.40 0.87
CA ALA A 356 -19.82 7.30 -0.40
C ALA A 356 -18.85 7.03 -1.57
N SER A 357 -17.70 7.70 -1.57
CA SER A 357 -16.61 7.43 -2.52
C SER A 357 -16.11 5.99 -2.41
N LEU A 358 -15.88 5.47 -1.19
CA LEU A 358 -15.45 4.08 -1.00
C LEU A 358 -16.44 3.06 -1.57
N LEU A 359 -17.74 3.24 -1.33
CA LEU A 359 -18.77 2.35 -1.86
C LEU A 359 -18.78 2.36 -3.40
N LYS A 360 -18.64 3.56 -4.01
CA LYS A 360 -18.51 3.69 -5.48
C LYS A 360 -17.25 2.97 -5.99
N ARG A 361 -16.11 3.15 -5.32
CA ARG A 361 -14.82 2.53 -5.69
C ARG A 361 -14.87 1.02 -5.62
N PHE A 362 -15.45 0.45 -4.56
CA PHE A 362 -15.63 -1.00 -4.43
C PHE A 362 -16.55 -1.58 -5.51
N SER A 363 -17.48 -0.78 -6.03
CA SER A 363 -18.41 -1.20 -7.08
C SER A 363 -17.81 -1.15 -8.49
N ASN A 364 -16.55 -0.75 -8.66
CA ASN A 364 -15.91 -0.65 -9.98
C ASN A 364 -15.53 -2.04 -10.53
N PRO A 365 -16.22 -2.56 -11.55
CA PRO A 365 -15.95 -3.91 -12.07
C PRO A 365 -14.65 -3.98 -12.87
N ALA A 366 -14.13 -2.85 -13.35
CA ALA A 366 -13.01 -2.81 -14.29
C ALA A 366 -11.64 -3.15 -13.67
N LEU A 367 -11.55 -3.24 -12.34
CA LEU A 367 -10.30 -3.52 -11.63
C LEU A 367 -10.07 -5.01 -11.32
N HIS A 368 -11.11 -5.86 -11.41
CA HIS A 368 -11.04 -7.30 -11.08
C HIS A 368 -10.32 -7.61 -9.75
N HIS A 369 -10.52 -6.78 -8.72
CA HIS A 369 -9.82 -6.92 -7.44
C HIS A 369 -10.38 -8.12 -6.66
N ARG A 370 -9.63 -9.24 -6.65
CA ARG A 370 -10.10 -10.52 -6.12
C ARG A 370 -10.25 -10.50 -4.60
N THR A 371 -11.34 -11.07 -4.09
CA THR A 371 -11.57 -11.26 -2.65
C THR A 371 -10.43 -12.05 -2.01
N TRP A 372 -9.96 -13.10 -2.69
CA TRP A 372 -8.83 -13.93 -2.26
C TRP A 372 -7.52 -13.12 -2.08
N GLN A 373 -7.20 -12.19 -2.99
CA GLN A 373 -6.00 -11.35 -2.88
C GLN A 373 -6.07 -10.42 -1.67
N ILE A 374 -7.25 -9.88 -1.38
CA ILE A 374 -7.43 -8.99 -0.22
C ILE A 374 -7.39 -9.78 1.09
N ALA A 375 -7.88 -11.02 1.09
CA ALA A 375 -7.91 -11.92 2.23
C ALA A 375 -6.52 -12.44 2.67
N MET A 376 -5.49 -12.31 1.85
CA MET A 376 -4.11 -12.68 2.21
C MET A 376 -3.59 -11.92 3.43
N ASP A 377 -2.65 -12.50 4.16
CA ASP A 377 -1.95 -11.87 5.30
C ASP A 377 -2.92 -11.26 6.34
N GLY A 378 -4.06 -11.92 6.55
CA GLY A 378 -5.10 -11.51 7.48
C GLY A 378 -4.57 -11.29 8.91
N SER A 379 -3.60 -12.09 9.35
CA SER A 379 -2.94 -11.96 10.65
C SER A 379 -2.26 -10.60 10.84
N GLN A 380 -1.73 -10.01 9.76
CA GLN A 380 -1.08 -8.70 9.76
C GLN A 380 -2.11 -7.57 9.58
N LYS A 381 -3.27 -7.87 9.02
CA LYS A 381 -4.30 -6.88 8.64
C LYS A 381 -5.33 -6.66 9.74
N LEU A 382 -5.79 -7.70 10.42
CA LEU A 382 -6.86 -7.60 11.41
C LEU A 382 -6.60 -6.59 12.55
N PRO A 383 -5.40 -6.54 13.17
CA PRO A 383 -5.17 -5.68 14.34
C PRO A 383 -5.48 -4.20 14.07
N GLN A 384 -4.94 -3.69 12.96
CA GLN A 384 -5.02 -2.30 12.54
C GLN A 384 -6.31 -1.94 11.79
N ARG A 385 -7.00 -2.93 11.19
CA ARG A 385 -8.21 -2.69 10.40
C ARG A 385 -9.49 -2.84 11.22
N LEU A 386 -9.63 -3.94 11.97
CA LEU A 386 -10.87 -4.28 12.68
C LEU A 386 -10.73 -4.19 14.20
N LEU A 387 -9.66 -4.76 14.77
CA LEU A 387 -9.56 -4.91 16.23
C LEU A 387 -9.40 -3.56 16.95
N GLY A 388 -8.62 -2.64 16.41
CA GLY A 388 -8.50 -1.29 16.99
C GLY A 388 -9.83 -0.53 17.05
N ALA A 389 -10.68 -0.67 16.03
CA ALA A 389 -12.02 -0.07 16.05
C ALA A 389 -12.92 -0.78 17.07
N MET A 390 -12.86 -2.12 17.17
CA MET A 390 -13.60 -2.89 18.17
C MET A 390 -13.22 -2.48 19.60
N GLN A 391 -11.92 -2.31 19.87
CA GLN A 391 -11.42 -1.87 21.17
C GLN A 391 -11.99 -0.50 21.57
N ASP A 392 -11.95 0.48 20.66
CA ASP A 392 -12.51 1.82 20.91
C ASP A 392 -14.02 1.80 21.11
N ARG A 393 -14.73 0.93 20.38
CA ARG A 393 -16.18 0.75 20.54
C ARG A 393 -16.52 0.13 21.88
N LEU A 394 -15.80 -0.93 22.29
CA LEU A 394 -15.98 -1.59 23.58
C LEU A 394 -15.69 -0.66 24.76
N ALA A 395 -14.67 0.19 24.64
CA ALA A 395 -14.36 1.22 25.64
C ALA A 395 -15.49 2.27 25.79
N ARG A 396 -16.28 2.48 24.72
CA ARG A 396 -17.43 3.39 24.70
C ARG A 396 -18.78 2.67 24.87
N ASN A 397 -18.77 1.38 25.22
CA ASN A 397 -19.97 0.53 25.33
C ASN A 397 -20.85 0.52 24.06
N LEU A 398 -20.22 0.60 22.89
CA LEU A 398 -20.89 0.54 21.59
C LEU A 398 -20.94 -0.91 21.06
N PRO A 399 -21.97 -1.28 20.26
CA PRO A 399 -22.08 -2.61 19.68
C PRO A 399 -20.90 -2.98 18.77
N ILE A 400 -20.51 -4.25 18.73
CA ILE A 400 -19.42 -4.75 17.86
C ILE A 400 -19.87 -5.87 16.91
N ALA A 401 -21.17 -6.14 16.79
CA ALA A 401 -21.70 -7.30 16.06
C ALA A 401 -21.23 -7.36 14.60
N THR A 402 -21.21 -6.23 13.89
CA THR A 402 -20.76 -6.14 12.49
C THR A 402 -19.28 -6.47 12.35
N HIS A 403 -18.45 -5.88 13.22
CA HIS A 403 -17.01 -6.15 13.25
C HIS A 403 -16.70 -7.59 13.68
N ALA A 404 -17.47 -8.13 14.63
CA ALA A 404 -17.35 -9.51 15.08
C ALA A 404 -17.69 -10.51 13.97
N LEU A 405 -18.70 -10.22 13.12
CA LEU A 405 -19.00 -11.04 11.94
C LEU A 405 -17.85 -11.02 10.94
N ALA A 406 -17.21 -9.86 10.71
CA ALA A 406 -16.04 -9.79 9.84
C ALA A 406 -14.84 -10.59 10.38
N VAL A 407 -14.58 -10.53 11.70
CA VAL A 407 -13.55 -11.35 12.36
C VAL A 407 -13.89 -12.84 12.29
N ALA A 408 -15.15 -13.21 12.52
CA ALA A 408 -15.62 -14.59 12.37
C ALA A 408 -15.49 -15.08 10.92
N GLY A 409 -15.73 -14.20 9.93
CA GLY A 409 -15.50 -14.48 8.52
C GLY A 409 -14.04 -14.83 8.24
N TRP A 410 -13.09 -14.08 8.81
CA TRP A 410 -11.68 -14.43 8.76
C TRP A 410 -11.39 -15.80 9.41
N MET A 411 -11.94 -16.08 10.61
CA MET A 411 -11.77 -17.37 11.28
C MET A 411 -12.28 -18.54 10.43
N ARG A 412 -13.45 -18.36 9.81
CA ARG A 412 -14.03 -19.34 8.88
C ARG A 412 -13.18 -19.50 7.63
N TYR A 413 -12.63 -18.41 7.08
CA TYR A 413 -11.73 -18.47 5.93
C TYR A 413 -10.41 -19.22 6.24
N VAL A 414 -9.76 -18.92 7.36
CA VAL A 414 -8.48 -19.60 7.73
C VAL A 414 -8.65 -21.04 8.17
N SER A 415 -9.89 -21.52 8.32
CA SER A 415 -10.18 -22.96 8.46
C SER A 415 -9.93 -23.77 7.18
N ALA A 416 -9.53 -23.10 6.09
CA ALA A 416 -9.00 -23.68 4.85
C ALA A 416 -10.00 -24.53 4.04
N THR A 417 -11.30 -24.47 4.33
CA THR A 417 -12.36 -25.12 3.56
C THR A 417 -13.49 -24.13 3.32
N ASP A 418 -13.99 -23.99 2.09
CA ASP A 418 -15.10 -23.07 1.79
C ASP A 418 -16.48 -23.65 2.15
N GLU A 419 -17.56 -22.98 1.73
CA GLU A 419 -18.94 -23.42 1.99
C GLU A 419 -19.40 -24.56 1.07
N GLN A 420 -18.64 -24.86 0.02
CA GLN A 420 -18.88 -25.98 -0.90
C GLN A 420 -17.97 -27.18 -0.59
N GLY A 421 -17.18 -27.13 0.49
CA GLY A 421 -16.27 -28.18 0.89
C GLY A 421 -14.94 -28.22 0.11
N ARG A 422 -14.64 -27.18 -0.68
CA ARG A 422 -13.38 -27.07 -1.45
C ARG A 422 -12.29 -26.46 -0.59
N ALA A 423 -11.04 -26.82 -0.86
CA ALA A 423 -9.89 -26.28 -0.15
C ALA A 423 -9.67 -24.79 -0.49
N ILE A 424 -9.37 -23.99 0.53
CA ILE A 424 -8.95 -22.59 0.39
C ILE A 424 -7.43 -22.53 0.48
N ASP A 425 -6.78 -21.90 -0.49
CA ASP A 425 -5.35 -21.58 -0.41
C ASP A 425 -5.13 -20.38 0.54
N VAL A 426 -4.97 -20.66 1.83
CA VAL A 426 -4.75 -19.64 2.86
C VAL A 426 -3.31 -19.14 2.79
N ARG A 427 -3.12 -17.94 2.23
CA ARG A 427 -1.84 -17.23 2.18
C ARG A 427 -1.69 -16.30 3.38
N ASP A 428 -0.98 -16.75 4.40
CA ASP A 428 -0.70 -15.98 5.60
C ASP A 428 0.61 -16.44 6.27
N PRO A 429 1.42 -15.56 6.89
CA PRO A 429 2.62 -15.96 7.63
C PRO A 429 2.35 -16.96 8.77
N LEU A 430 1.14 -16.95 9.33
CA LEU A 430 0.71 -17.84 10.41
C LEU A 430 -0.18 -19.00 9.91
N ALA A 431 -0.25 -19.25 8.60
CA ALA A 431 -1.14 -20.27 8.02
C ALA A 431 -0.96 -21.67 8.64
N ALA A 432 0.28 -22.09 8.93
CA ALA A 432 0.55 -23.38 9.55
C ALA A 432 0.00 -23.48 10.99
N GLU A 433 0.07 -22.38 11.74
CA GLU A 433 -0.47 -22.27 13.10
C GLU A 433 -2.01 -22.34 13.06
N PHE A 434 -2.65 -21.60 12.15
CA PHE A 434 -4.09 -21.65 11.94
C PHE A 434 -4.59 -23.02 11.51
N ALA A 435 -3.87 -23.70 10.61
CA ALA A 435 -4.20 -25.05 10.18
C ALA A 435 -4.13 -26.06 11.34
N LYS A 436 -3.14 -25.92 12.23
CA LYS A 436 -3.03 -26.76 13.44
C LYS A 436 -4.23 -26.54 14.36
N LEU A 437 -4.51 -25.28 14.73
CA LEU A 437 -5.63 -24.92 15.62
C LEU A 437 -6.98 -25.38 15.05
N THR A 438 -7.17 -25.22 13.74
CA THR A 438 -8.38 -25.68 13.05
C THR A 438 -8.56 -27.19 13.13
N ARG A 439 -7.50 -27.98 12.90
CA ARG A 439 -7.58 -29.44 13.00
C ARG A 439 -7.92 -29.90 14.42
N GLU A 440 -7.33 -29.26 15.42
CA GLU A 440 -7.55 -29.61 16.83
C GLU A 440 -8.97 -29.25 17.29
N ALA A 441 -9.46 -28.06 16.91
CA ALA A 441 -10.77 -27.56 17.31
C ALA A 441 -11.95 -28.16 16.51
N GLY A 442 -11.72 -28.52 15.25
CA GLY A 442 -12.77 -28.92 14.31
C GLY A 442 -13.71 -27.76 13.91
N PRO A 443 -14.74 -28.04 13.09
CA PRO A 443 -15.72 -27.04 12.64
C PRO A 443 -16.78 -26.74 13.72
N VAL A 444 -16.33 -26.48 14.95
CA VAL A 444 -17.17 -26.18 16.12
C VAL A 444 -16.83 -24.79 16.60
N ALA A 445 -17.76 -23.85 16.49
CA ALA A 445 -17.50 -22.43 16.77
C ALA A 445 -16.99 -22.19 18.19
N GLU A 446 -17.59 -22.86 19.17
CA GLU A 446 -17.27 -22.78 20.61
C GLU A 446 -15.86 -23.30 20.93
N ARG A 447 -15.25 -24.06 20.02
CA ARG A 447 -13.87 -24.55 20.14
C ARG A 447 -12.90 -23.71 19.31
N LEU A 448 -13.28 -23.42 18.06
CA LEU A 448 -12.41 -22.75 17.10
C LEU A 448 -12.22 -21.26 17.41
N ALA A 449 -13.27 -20.54 17.77
CA ALA A 449 -13.15 -19.11 18.07
C ALA A 449 -12.22 -18.85 19.26
N PRO A 450 -12.35 -19.52 20.43
CA PRO A 450 -11.41 -19.34 21.53
C PRO A 450 -9.96 -19.72 21.16
N ALA A 451 -9.77 -20.78 20.37
CA ALA A 451 -8.44 -21.21 19.93
C ALA A 451 -7.74 -20.15 19.07
N LEU A 452 -8.45 -19.57 18.09
CA LEU A 452 -7.90 -18.52 17.23
C LEU A 452 -7.78 -17.17 17.96
N LEU A 453 -8.71 -16.81 18.83
CA LEU A 453 -8.61 -15.62 19.68
C LEU A 453 -7.43 -15.68 20.66
N GLY A 454 -6.96 -16.88 21.00
CA GLY A 454 -5.75 -17.10 21.79
C GLY A 454 -4.43 -16.82 21.06
N VAL A 455 -4.45 -16.54 19.75
CA VAL A 455 -3.24 -16.18 19.01
C VAL A 455 -2.83 -14.74 19.34
N GLU A 456 -1.99 -14.59 20.35
CA GLU A 456 -1.56 -13.29 20.89
C GLU A 456 -0.93 -12.38 19.83
N LYS A 457 -0.23 -12.93 18.84
CA LYS A 457 0.36 -12.19 17.72
C LYS A 457 -0.67 -11.41 16.89
N VAL A 458 -1.95 -11.82 16.93
CA VAL A 458 -3.06 -11.17 16.20
C VAL A 458 -3.95 -10.39 17.17
N PHE A 459 -4.42 -11.05 18.24
CA PHE A 459 -5.46 -10.48 19.10
C PHE A 459 -4.93 -9.81 20.37
N GLY A 460 -3.67 -10.05 20.74
CA GLY A 460 -3.09 -9.55 21.99
C GLY A 460 -4.02 -9.77 23.19
N PRO A 461 -4.12 -8.80 24.12
CA PRO A 461 -5.01 -8.91 25.28
C PRO A 461 -6.50 -8.88 24.92
N LEU A 462 -6.86 -8.28 23.78
CA LEU A 462 -8.25 -8.16 23.32
C LEU A 462 -8.87 -9.53 23.03
N GLY A 463 -8.04 -10.53 22.68
CA GLY A 463 -8.46 -11.92 22.52
C GLY A 463 -9.08 -12.54 23.78
N SER A 464 -8.88 -11.93 24.95
CA SER A 464 -9.46 -12.36 26.23
C SER A 464 -10.67 -11.54 26.70
N GLU A 465 -11.05 -10.49 25.97
CA GLU A 465 -12.22 -9.66 26.33
C GLU A 465 -13.53 -10.46 26.17
N PRO A 466 -14.32 -10.66 27.24
CA PRO A 466 -15.49 -11.53 27.21
C PRO A 466 -16.53 -11.13 26.16
N ARG A 467 -16.80 -9.82 26.05
CA ARG A 467 -17.77 -9.29 25.07
C ARG A 467 -17.36 -9.56 23.63
N LEU A 468 -16.05 -9.54 23.34
CA LEU A 468 -15.53 -9.88 22.02
C LEU A 468 -15.63 -11.39 21.78
N ARG A 469 -15.19 -12.21 22.74
CA ARG A 469 -15.25 -13.68 22.63
C ARG A 469 -16.66 -14.17 22.35
N GLU A 470 -17.64 -13.68 23.09
CA GLU A 470 -19.04 -14.03 22.93
C GLU A 470 -19.55 -13.63 21.54
N ALA A 471 -19.36 -12.37 21.14
CA ALA A 471 -19.84 -11.87 19.85
C ALA A 471 -19.21 -12.60 18.65
N VAL A 472 -17.90 -12.86 18.68
CA VAL A 472 -17.19 -13.56 17.61
C VAL A 472 -17.57 -15.03 17.56
N THR A 473 -17.69 -15.70 18.70
CA THR A 473 -18.11 -17.12 18.76
C THR A 473 -19.52 -17.30 18.22
N ALA A 474 -20.47 -16.45 18.64
CA ALA A 474 -21.84 -16.47 18.14
C ALA A 474 -21.90 -16.21 16.63
N ALA A 475 -21.11 -15.25 16.13
CA ALA A 475 -21.04 -14.97 14.70
C ALA A 475 -20.43 -16.13 13.90
N LEU A 476 -19.39 -16.79 14.43
CA LEU A 476 -18.79 -17.97 13.79
C LEU A 476 -19.76 -19.16 13.77
N GLY A 477 -20.56 -19.32 14.82
CA GLY A 477 -21.64 -20.31 14.86
C GLY A 477 -22.64 -20.11 13.72
N ARG A 478 -23.10 -18.87 13.51
CA ARG A 478 -23.98 -18.53 12.37
C ARG A 478 -23.33 -18.81 11.02
N LEU A 479 -22.03 -18.56 10.86
CA LEU A 479 -21.33 -18.87 9.61
C LEU A 479 -21.30 -20.38 9.31
N TYR A 480 -21.14 -21.23 10.32
CA TYR A 480 -21.20 -22.68 10.13
C TYR A 480 -22.61 -23.21 9.88
N GLN A 481 -23.63 -22.60 10.52
CA GLN A 481 -25.03 -23.03 10.41
C GLN A 481 -25.66 -22.55 9.10
N ASP A 482 -25.49 -21.26 8.78
CA ASP A 482 -26.26 -20.58 7.75
C ASP A 482 -25.43 -20.22 6.51
N GLY A 483 -24.10 -20.20 6.61
CA GLY A 483 -23.23 -19.65 5.58
C GLY A 483 -23.16 -18.12 5.58
N ALA A 484 -22.15 -17.57 4.91
CA ALA A 484 -21.75 -16.18 5.00
C ALA A 484 -22.82 -15.23 4.47
N ARG A 485 -23.43 -15.54 3.31
CA ARG A 485 -24.46 -14.68 2.72
C ARG A 485 -25.67 -14.51 3.64
N ARG A 486 -26.21 -15.61 4.17
CA ARG A 486 -27.34 -15.57 5.13
C ARG A 486 -26.94 -14.92 6.45
N ALA A 487 -25.74 -15.17 6.95
CA ALA A 487 -25.26 -14.52 8.18
C ALA A 487 -25.19 -12.98 8.03
N VAL A 488 -24.76 -12.49 6.86
CA VAL A 488 -24.76 -11.05 6.54
C VAL A 488 -26.19 -10.51 6.41
N GLU A 489 -27.09 -11.23 5.74
CA GLU A 489 -28.50 -10.85 5.63
C GLU A 489 -29.20 -10.74 6.99
N SER A 490 -29.03 -11.75 7.85
CA SER A 490 -29.62 -11.78 9.19
C SER A 490 -29.08 -10.66 10.09
N LEU A 491 -27.78 -10.35 10.01
CA LEU A 491 -27.17 -9.25 10.76
C LEU A 491 -27.79 -7.89 10.39
N LEU A 492 -28.11 -7.68 9.12
CA LEU A 492 -28.61 -6.39 8.61
C LEU A 492 -30.13 -6.24 8.69
N SER A 493 -30.83 -7.33 8.99
CA SER A 493 -32.28 -7.35 9.21
C SER A 493 -32.66 -7.17 10.68
N ALA A 494 -31.68 -7.28 11.58
CA ALA A 494 -31.78 -7.01 13.01
C ALA A 494 -31.35 -5.56 13.33
#